data_AF-K0NLH6-F1
#
_entry.id   AF-K0NLH6-F1
#
_cell.length_a   1.000
_cell.length_b   1.000
_cell.length_c   1.000
_cell.angle_alpha   90.00
_cell.angle_beta   90.00
_cell.angle_gamma   90.00
#
_symmetry.space_group_name_H-M   'P 1'
#
loop_
_entity.id
_entity.type
_entity.pdbx_description
1 polymer ?
#
loop_
_entity_poly.entity_id
_entity_poly.type
_entity_poly.pdbx_seq_one_letter_code
_entity_poly.pdbx_strand_id
1 'polypeptide(L)'
;MIGLPRSSYYRESLGEQETPENIELMKLIDIEYTEHPFYGTRQMRNVLRRKGYKINRKRVQRLMRKMGIQSIAPKPNTSKAHPQNKVYPYLLRNFDVTRSNQVWSTNITYIPLSGGSIYHHTASQDDADYAQNALI
;
A
#
# COMPACT_ATOMS: atom_id res chain seq x y z
N MET A 1 -33.50 -38.59 -1.71
CA MET A 1 -32.66 -37.75 -0.82
C MET A 1 -31.40 -37.42 -1.62
N ILE A 2 -31.23 -36.17 -2.06
CA ILE A 2 -30.18 -35.80 -3.03
C ILE A 2 -28.81 -35.87 -2.34
N GLY A 3 -27.98 -36.82 -2.76
CA GLY A 3 -26.66 -37.13 -2.20
C GLY A 3 -25.55 -36.20 -2.68
N LEU A 4 -25.73 -34.89 -2.46
CA LEU A 4 -24.68 -33.91 -2.75
C LEU A 4 -23.82 -33.65 -1.51
N PRO A 5 -22.48 -33.59 -1.64
CA PRO A 5 -21.60 -33.19 -0.53
C PRO A 5 -21.88 -31.73 -0.13
N ARG A 6 -21.81 -31.41 1.17
CA ARG A 6 -22.06 -30.05 1.72
C ARG A 6 -21.30 -28.93 1.01
N SER A 7 -20.13 -29.23 0.46
CA SER A 7 -19.29 -28.29 -0.29
C SER A 7 -19.88 -27.90 -1.66
N SER A 8 -20.81 -28.70 -2.19
CA SER A 8 -21.52 -28.41 -3.44
C SER A 8 -22.65 -27.40 -3.23
N TYR A 9 -23.27 -27.38 -2.04
CA TYR A 9 -24.30 -26.40 -1.68
C TYR A 9 -23.75 -24.97 -1.66
N TYR A 10 -22.51 -24.77 -1.20
CA TYR A 10 -21.83 -23.46 -1.26
C TYR A 10 -21.24 -23.14 -2.64
N ARG A 11 -21.34 -24.06 -3.62
CA ARG A 11 -20.80 -23.90 -4.98
C ARG A 11 -21.88 -23.49 -6.00
N GLU A 12 -23.15 -23.48 -5.62
CA GLU A 12 -24.22 -22.74 -6.28
C GLU A 12 -24.13 -21.28 -5.79
N SER A 13 -23.76 -20.24 -6.55
CA SER A 13 -23.51 -20.11 -7.97
C SER A 13 -22.35 -19.12 -8.25
N LEU A 14 -21.49 -19.45 -9.21
CA LEU A 14 -20.53 -18.51 -9.80
C LEU A 14 -21.17 -17.67 -10.93
N GLY A 15 -22.48 -17.44 -10.85
CA GLY A 15 -23.30 -16.77 -11.86
C GLY A 15 -24.48 -15.97 -11.30
N GLU A 16 -24.45 -15.64 -10.01
CA GLU A 16 -25.53 -14.86 -9.39
C GLU A 16 -25.44 -13.39 -9.78
N GLN A 17 -26.52 -12.91 -10.39
CA GLN A 17 -26.81 -11.50 -10.59
C GLN A 17 -26.46 -10.74 -9.30
N GLU A 18 -25.70 -9.64 -9.43
CA GLU A 18 -25.40 -8.80 -8.27
C GLU A 18 -26.71 -8.38 -7.61
N THR A 19 -26.76 -8.45 -6.27
CA THR A 19 -27.97 -8.05 -5.56
C THR A 19 -28.37 -6.62 -5.97
N PRO A 20 -29.66 -6.27 -5.98
CA PRO A 20 -30.10 -4.93 -6.37
C PRO A 20 -29.37 -3.80 -5.62
N GLU A 21 -29.02 -4.02 -4.36
CA GLU A 21 -28.25 -3.06 -3.57
C GLU A 21 -26.79 -2.92 -4.05
N ASN A 22 -26.18 -4.01 -4.54
CA ASN A 22 -24.84 -3.93 -5.16
C ASN A 22 -24.89 -3.17 -6.47
N ILE A 23 -25.95 -3.32 -7.27
CA ILE A 23 -26.13 -2.57 -8.52
C ILE A 23 -26.30 -1.07 -8.22
N GLU A 24 -27.09 -0.72 -7.21
CA GLU A 24 -27.23 0.67 -6.76
C GLU A 24 -25.89 1.24 -6.28
N LEU A 25 -25.14 0.48 -5.47
CA LEU A 25 -23.80 0.86 -5.02
C LEU A 25 -22.82 1.02 -6.20
N MET A 26 -22.90 0.15 -7.22
CA MET A 26 -22.07 0.26 -8.42
C MET A 26 -22.37 1.56 -9.18
N LYS A 27 -23.64 1.94 -9.35
CA LYS A 27 -24.02 3.23 -9.97
C LYS A 27 -23.49 4.42 -9.19
N LEU A 28 -23.58 4.39 -7.87
CA LEU A 28 -23.05 5.46 -7.02
C LEU A 28 -21.53 5.57 -7.09
N ILE A 29 -20.84 4.43 -7.14
CA ILE A 29 -19.38 4.38 -7.33
C ILE A 29 -19.00 4.97 -8.69
N ASP A 30 -19.78 4.68 -9.74
CA ASP A 30 -19.53 5.19 -11.09
C ASP A 30 -19.66 6.72 -11.18
N ILE A 31 -20.73 7.27 -10.59
CA ILE A 31 -20.96 8.72 -10.50
C ILE A 31 -19.81 9.39 -9.73
N GLU A 32 -19.48 8.85 -8.55
CA GLU A 32 -18.42 9.42 -7.72
C GLU A 32 -17.03 9.32 -8.37
N TYR A 33 -16.77 8.22 -9.08
CA TYR A 33 -15.52 8.03 -9.78
C TYR A 33 -15.38 8.97 -10.98
N THR A 34 -16.48 9.29 -11.67
CA THR A 34 -16.52 10.27 -12.76
C THR A 34 -16.15 11.67 -12.25
N GLU A 35 -16.65 12.06 -11.09
CA GLU A 35 -16.30 13.35 -10.46
C GLU A 35 -14.88 13.34 -9.88
N HIS A 36 -14.43 12.20 -9.34
CA HIS A 36 -13.20 12.09 -8.57
C HIS A 36 -12.40 10.82 -8.90
N PRO A 37 -11.68 10.78 -10.04
CA PRO A 37 -10.94 9.58 -10.50
C PRO A 37 -9.74 9.21 -9.61
N PHE A 38 -9.36 10.09 -8.69
CA PHE A 38 -8.29 9.84 -7.72
C PHE A 38 -8.77 9.08 -6.47
N TYR A 39 -10.07 8.92 -6.25
CA TYR A 39 -10.58 8.21 -5.06
C TYR A 39 -10.35 6.71 -5.12
N GLY A 40 -9.47 6.24 -4.22
CA GLY A 40 -9.27 4.82 -3.97
C GLY A 40 -10.34 4.21 -3.05
N THR A 41 -10.26 2.89 -2.88
CA THR A 41 -11.20 2.09 -2.06
C THR A 41 -11.48 2.63 -0.66
N ARG A 42 -10.49 3.29 -0.03
CA ARG A 42 -10.65 3.91 1.31
C ARG A 42 -11.52 5.16 1.25
N GLN A 43 -11.28 6.05 0.30
CA GLN A 43 -12.06 7.29 0.15
C GLN A 43 -13.47 6.99 -0.35
N MET A 44 -13.60 6.10 -1.33
CA MET A 44 -14.89 5.67 -1.85
C MET A 44 -15.80 5.11 -0.74
N ARG A 45 -15.25 4.29 0.17
CA ARG A 45 -15.98 3.84 1.38
C ARG A 45 -16.43 5.02 2.26
N ASN A 46 -15.57 6.01 2.48
CA ASN A 46 -15.90 7.13 3.35
C ASN A 46 -17.00 8.01 2.75
N VAL A 47 -16.94 8.29 1.45
CA VAL A 47 -18.00 9.00 0.72
C VAL A 47 -19.31 8.25 0.85
N LEU A 48 -19.33 6.95 0.53
CA LEU A 48 -20.55 6.16 0.59
C LEU A 48 -21.12 6.08 2.02
N ARG A 49 -20.27 6.04 3.05
CA ARG A 49 -20.70 6.14 4.45
C ARG A 49 -21.29 7.51 4.80
N ARG A 50 -20.74 8.61 4.25
CA ARG A 50 -21.30 9.96 4.42
C ARG A 50 -22.67 10.09 3.74
N LYS A 51 -22.87 9.39 2.62
CA LYS A 51 -24.15 9.26 1.92
C LYS A 51 -25.15 8.32 2.63
N GLY A 52 -24.81 7.75 3.79
CA GLY A 52 -25.70 6.92 4.63
C GLY A 52 -25.53 5.40 4.47
N TYR A 53 -24.67 4.93 3.56
CA TYR A 53 -24.51 3.50 3.30
C TYR A 53 -23.53 2.85 4.29
N LYS A 54 -24.00 1.87 5.07
CA LYS A 54 -23.16 1.09 5.99
C LYS A 54 -22.40 -0.03 5.25
N ILE A 55 -21.29 0.33 4.61
CA ILE A 55 -20.49 -0.61 3.80
C ILE A 55 -19.07 -0.84 4.32
N ASN A 56 -18.57 -2.06 4.11
CA ASN A 56 -17.20 -2.45 4.40
C ASN A 56 -16.28 -2.14 3.20
N ARG A 57 -15.02 -1.80 3.48
CA ARG A 57 -13.98 -1.58 2.46
C ARG A 57 -13.80 -2.78 1.54
N LYS A 58 -13.88 -4.01 2.07
CA LYS A 58 -13.77 -5.25 1.25
C LYS A 58 -14.89 -5.33 0.19
N ARG A 59 -16.11 -4.91 0.54
CA ARG A 59 -17.25 -4.86 -0.39
C ARG A 59 -17.00 -3.84 -1.49
N VAL A 60 -16.61 -2.61 -1.14
CA VAL A 60 -16.24 -1.56 -2.12
C VAL A 60 -15.14 -2.03 -3.05
N GLN A 61 -14.07 -2.63 -2.51
CA GLN A 61 -12.97 -3.16 -3.30
C GLN A 61 -13.42 -4.25 -4.29
N ARG A 62 -14.31 -5.15 -3.88
CA ARG A 62 -14.88 -6.18 -4.76
C ARG A 62 -15.69 -5.54 -5.90
N LEU A 63 -16.55 -4.57 -5.59
CA LEU A 63 -17.39 -3.89 -6.59
C LEU A 63 -16.54 -3.08 -7.58
N MET A 64 -15.58 -2.28 -7.10
CA MET A 64 -14.65 -1.53 -7.96
C MET A 64 -13.85 -2.47 -8.89
N ARG A 65 -13.37 -3.61 -8.37
CA ARG A 65 -12.67 -4.63 -9.20
C ARG A 65 -13.58 -5.23 -10.27
N LYS A 66 -14.85 -5.53 -9.94
CA LYS A 66 -15.82 -6.03 -10.92
C LYS A 66 -16.12 -5.00 -12.02
N MET A 67 -16.14 -3.72 -11.68
CA MET A 67 -16.33 -2.62 -12.64
C MET A 67 -15.06 -2.24 -13.41
N GLY A 68 -13.90 -2.81 -13.08
CA GLY A 68 -12.61 -2.42 -13.68
C GLY A 68 -12.11 -1.03 -13.24
N ILE A 69 -12.69 -0.46 -12.19
CA ILE A 69 -12.35 0.88 -11.70
C ILE A 69 -11.14 0.81 -10.76
N GLN A 70 -10.12 1.62 -11.06
CA GLN A 70 -8.92 1.76 -10.24
C GLN A 70 -8.57 3.23 -10.03
N SER A 71 -8.21 3.60 -8.81
CA SER A 71 -7.75 4.96 -8.50
C SER A 71 -6.46 5.30 -9.26
N ILE A 72 -6.47 6.48 -9.88
CA ILE A 72 -5.35 7.06 -10.64
C ILE A 72 -4.41 7.85 -9.72
N ALA A 73 -4.56 7.74 -8.39
CA ALA A 73 -3.74 8.49 -7.45
C ALA A 73 -2.24 8.22 -7.68
N PRO A 74 -1.40 9.27 -7.74
CA PRO A 74 0.04 9.09 -7.90
C PRO A 74 0.56 8.26 -6.74
N LYS A 75 1.20 7.14 -7.06
CA LYS A 75 1.92 6.34 -6.06
C LYS A 75 3.11 7.18 -5.58
N PRO A 76 3.42 7.18 -4.28
CA PRO A 76 4.63 7.85 -3.79
C PRO A 76 5.83 7.26 -4.53
N ASN A 77 6.56 8.13 -5.24
CA ASN A 77 7.69 7.77 -6.05
C ASN A 77 8.98 8.16 -5.33
N THR A 78 9.16 7.64 -4.13
CA THR A 78 10.30 7.94 -3.25
C THR A 78 11.64 7.47 -3.80
N SER A 79 11.64 6.59 -4.81
CA SER A 79 12.86 6.07 -5.43
C SER A 79 13.41 6.92 -6.57
N LYS A 80 12.66 7.91 -7.07
CA LYS A 80 13.20 8.84 -8.08
C LYS A 80 13.95 9.98 -7.39
N ALA A 81 15.27 9.93 -7.47
CA ALA A 81 16.13 11.05 -7.07
C ALA A 81 15.77 12.31 -7.89
N HIS A 82 15.75 13.46 -7.23
CA HIS A 82 15.59 14.74 -7.92
C HIS A 82 16.79 14.96 -8.87
N PRO A 83 16.60 15.46 -10.11
CA PRO A 83 17.68 15.57 -11.10
C PRO A 83 18.89 16.40 -10.64
N GLN A 84 18.66 17.35 -9.72
CA GLN A 84 19.70 18.21 -9.17
C GLN A 84 20.46 17.58 -8.00
N ASN A 85 20.01 16.42 -7.48
CA ASN A 85 20.70 15.74 -6.39
C ASN A 85 21.92 15.04 -6.94
N LYS A 86 23.10 15.49 -6.51
CA LYS A 86 24.37 14.86 -6.83
C LYS A 86 24.38 13.44 -6.25
N VAL A 87 24.52 12.44 -7.12
CA VAL A 87 24.76 11.05 -6.71
C VAL A 87 26.22 10.95 -6.28
N TYR A 88 26.44 10.63 -5.01
CA TYR A 88 27.77 10.36 -4.49
C TYR A 88 28.10 8.88 -4.70
N PRO A 89 29.32 8.54 -5.17
CA PRO A 89 29.73 7.16 -5.29
C PRO A 89 29.73 6.51 -3.90
N TYR A 90 29.23 5.28 -3.81
CA TYR A 90 29.27 4.52 -2.57
C TYR A 90 30.71 4.10 -2.27
N LEU A 91 31.35 4.78 -1.32
CA LEU A 91 32.78 4.64 -1.04
C LEU A 91 33.15 3.33 -0.35
N LEU A 92 32.17 2.62 0.23
CA LEU A 92 32.37 1.32 0.85
C LEU A 92 32.26 0.15 -0.16
N ARG A 93 32.12 0.45 -1.46
CA ARG A 93 32.09 -0.58 -2.50
C ARG A 93 33.48 -1.21 -2.63
N ASN A 94 33.57 -2.53 -2.48
CA ASN A 94 34.83 -3.30 -2.49
C ASN A 94 35.76 -2.98 -1.31
N PHE A 95 35.22 -2.49 -0.18
CA PHE A 95 35.99 -2.29 1.04
C PHE A 95 35.84 -3.51 1.96
N ASP A 96 36.94 -4.23 2.21
CA ASP A 96 36.95 -5.39 3.10
C ASP A 96 37.01 -4.95 4.58
N VAL A 97 35.94 -5.26 5.32
CA VAL A 97 35.86 -5.04 6.76
C VAL A 97 36.54 -6.23 7.46
N THR A 98 37.76 -5.99 7.96
CA THR A 98 38.66 -7.00 8.55
C THR A 98 38.69 -6.96 10.08
N ARG A 99 38.16 -5.91 10.71
CA ARG A 99 38.03 -5.80 12.17
C ARG A 99 36.86 -4.89 12.56
N SER A 100 36.37 -5.07 13.78
CA SER A 100 35.39 -4.18 14.42
C SER A 100 35.85 -2.70 14.40
N ASN A 101 34.88 -1.77 14.40
CA ASN A 101 35.07 -0.31 14.35
C ASN A 101 35.61 0.27 13.02
N GLN A 102 35.56 -0.45 11.90
CA GLN A 102 35.94 0.09 10.59
C GLN A 102 34.79 0.76 9.83
N VAL A 103 33.55 0.31 10.07
CA VAL A 103 32.35 0.84 9.42
C VAL A 103 31.28 1.07 10.47
N TRP A 104 30.62 2.23 10.38
CA TRP A 104 29.54 2.64 11.25
C TRP A 104 28.39 3.11 10.38
N SER A 105 27.20 2.58 10.62
CA SER A 105 25.97 3.06 9.98
C SER A 105 25.17 3.84 11.01
N THR A 106 24.67 5.00 10.60
CA THR A 106 23.82 5.84 11.46
C THR A 106 22.62 6.30 10.65
N ASN A 107 21.44 6.12 11.24
CA ASN A 107 20.21 6.65 10.68
C ASN A 107 19.71 7.80 11.56
N ILE A 108 19.25 8.88 10.92
CA ILE A 108 18.57 9.99 11.59
C ILE A 108 17.08 9.84 11.32
N THR A 109 16.29 9.70 12.39
CA THR A 109 14.84 9.65 12.30
C THR A 109 14.26 10.96 12.80
N TYR A 110 13.41 11.59 11.99
CA TYR A 110 12.64 12.75 12.38
C TYR A 110 11.29 12.32 12.97
N ILE A 111 11.02 12.69 14.21
CA ILE A 111 9.75 12.41 14.88
C ILE A 111 8.94 13.71 14.93
N PRO A 112 7.82 13.81 14.19
CA PRO A 112 7.00 15.03 14.18
C PRO A 112 6.20 15.17 15.49
N LEU A 113 6.17 16.39 16.04
CA LEU A 113 5.43 16.78 17.24
C LEU A 113 4.63 18.05 16.98
N SER A 114 3.59 18.31 17.79
CA SER A 114 2.82 19.56 17.72
C SER A 114 3.70 20.73 18.16
N GLY A 115 4.31 21.44 17.20
CA GLY A 115 5.21 22.57 17.44
C GLY A 115 6.62 22.42 16.88
N GLY A 116 6.95 21.28 16.25
CA GLY A 116 8.26 21.06 15.61
C GLY A 116 8.58 19.58 15.39
N SER A 117 9.83 19.28 15.05
CA SER A 117 10.32 17.90 14.91
C SER A 117 11.53 17.68 15.82
N ILE A 118 11.57 16.56 16.54
CA ILE A 118 12.78 16.11 17.24
C ILE A 118 13.58 15.20 16.31
N TYR A 119 14.91 15.34 16.34
CA TYR A 119 15.85 14.45 15.66
C TYR A 119 16.33 13.37 16.63
N HIS A 120 16.12 12.11 16.28
CA HIS A 120 16.65 10.96 17.01
C HIS A 120 17.73 10.28 16.15
N HIS A 121 18.92 10.06 16.70
CA HIS A 121 20.01 9.37 16.02
C HIS A 121 20.25 8.02 16.67
N THR A 122 20.36 6.98 15.84
CA THR A 122 20.74 5.63 16.27
C THR A 122 21.93 5.20 15.44
N ALA A 123 23.04 4.87 16.09
CA ALA A 123 24.21 4.31 15.46
C ALA A 123 24.26 2.80 15.75
N SER A 124 24.47 1.99 14.71
CA SER A 124 24.77 0.58 14.82
C SER A 124 26.17 0.33 14.26
N GLN A 125 26.92 -0.51 14.96
CA GLN A 125 28.19 -1.01 14.45
C GLN A 125 27.90 -2.14 13.46
N ASP A 126 28.42 -2.03 12.24
CA ASP A 126 28.28 -3.07 11.24
C ASP A 126 29.49 -4.03 11.39
N ASP A 127 29.24 -5.23 11.87
CA ASP A 127 30.27 -6.27 11.97
C ASP A 127 30.45 -6.99 10.62
N ALA A 128 31.67 -7.54 10.41
CA ALA A 128 32.19 -8.06 9.14
C ALA A 128 31.28 -9.09 8.42
N ASP A 129 30.36 -9.73 9.13
CA ASP A 129 29.47 -10.77 8.61
C ASP A 129 28.31 -10.23 7.75
N TYR A 130 28.01 -8.93 7.78
CA TYR A 130 26.89 -8.35 7.02
C TYR A 130 27.24 -7.92 5.59
N ALA A 131 28.53 -7.87 5.24
CA ALA A 131 29.00 -7.36 3.95
C ALA A 131 28.68 -8.26 2.74
N GLN A 132 28.32 -9.54 2.96
CA GLN A 132 28.05 -10.49 1.88
C GLN A 132 26.60 -10.49 1.37
N ASN A 133 25.63 -9.89 2.07
CA ASN A 133 24.20 -10.02 1.73
C ASN A 133 23.48 -8.72 1.31
N ALA A 134 24.17 -7.61 1.09
CA ALA A 134 23.55 -6.34 0.70
C ALA A 134 23.49 -6.13 -0.84
N LEU A 135 23.05 -7.15 -1.60
CA LEU A 135 23.01 -7.11 -3.08
C LEU A 135 21.66 -7.43 -3.74
N ILE A 136 20.52 -7.24 -3.06
CA ILE A 136 19.20 -7.20 -3.71
C ILE A 136 18.34 -6.07 -3.13
#